data_AF-A0A2N3XVR0-F1
#
_entry.id   AF-A0A2N3XVR0-F1
#
_cell.length_a   1.000
_cell.length_b   1.000
_cell.length_c   1.000
_cell.angle_alpha   90.00
_cell.angle_beta   90.00
_cell.angle_gamma   90.00
#
_symmetry.space_group_name_H-M   'P 1'
#
loop_
_entity.id
_entity.type
_entity.pdbx_description
1 polymer ?
#
loop_
_entity_poly.entity_id
_entity_poly.type
_entity_poly.pdbx_seq_one_letter_code
_entity_poly.pdbx_strand_id
1 'polypeptide(L)'
;MPYIIGGILLLCLGLWIASVVITIAAWLFPLFMLIGSSWAFVATCQVLLGRGSRLPVLVTPNDAVNGTAGLREPKGPFPRDWAWPSYLAAQWRRDLIAAWHNGSGFIVRGWRWGFNYGDGSKLKWVSIGITILVWTGVTLGAVLGAVEVVIIGAIALGVGWLGWAAVVGALRGYDHVVRRMRKASGSCPVCYHVMAVPAYRCGGCQVVHHDIRPGVLGAASRTCGCGAKLPTTVLRASRQLEALCQRCDRPLRGGSGAVTDIRVPVFGPVSAGKTRLVHAGLFTLRDVAAAEGVVLDFVDDTSRQAFQHGEQLIASGGDTAKTPAGQLAPAITVRFTRGGPGKSRGQALVHLFDAAGEFYLDRDDNSELEFLDHAGGLVFVVDPFAIGWVRDQLGGALESRLAEAHPANGDPEQVYHVTARRLRDYGVETQRRALAIAVVKADLLTDLPWAADLCAGAVRGWLNTAGLDNLVLAAERDFAEVRYFVVSSVTGTRPGHRLTPAGPFRWLLGRGGFALGRDEKPTTEAV
;
A
#
# COMPACT_ATOMS: atom_id res chain seq x y z
N MET A 1 9.25 -16.40 100.55
CA MET A 1 10.10 -15.24 100.16
C MET A 1 11.13 -15.57 99.07
N PRO A 2 12.03 -16.57 99.19
CA PRO A 2 13.08 -16.80 98.18
C PRO A 2 12.54 -17.19 96.78
N TYR A 3 11.43 -17.93 96.72
CA TYR A 3 10.78 -18.32 95.46
C TYR A 3 10.16 -17.14 94.69
N ILE A 4 9.70 -16.10 95.40
CA ILE A 4 9.11 -14.90 94.79
C ILE A 4 10.22 -14.04 94.17
N ILE A 5 11.33 -13.86 94.89
CA ILE A 5 12.50 -13.12 94.42
C ILE A 5 13.13 -13.83 93.21
N GLY A 6 13.26 -15.17 93.27
CA GLY A 6 13.74 -15.97 92.13
C GLY A 6 12.84 -15.88 90.89
N GLY A 7 11.52 -15.87 91.09
CA GLY A 7 10.55 -15.68 90.00
C GLY A 7 10.64 -14.29 89.34
N ILE A 8 10.80 -13.23 90.14
CA ILE A 8 10.97 -11.86 89.63
C ILE A 8 12.30 -11.73 88.87
N LEU A 9 13.40 -12.29 89.38
CA LEU A 9 14.69 -12.28 88.69
C LEU A 9 14.65 -13.02 87.35
N LEU A 10 13.99 -14.18 87.28
CA LEU A 10 13.76 -14.92 86.03
C LEU A 10 12.93 -14.12 85.02
N LEU A 11 11.90 -13.42 85.49
CA LEU A 11 11.06 -12.57 84.65
C LEU A 11 11.83 -11.34 84.13
N CYS A 12 12.60 -10.66 84.98
CA CYS A 12 13.47 -9.55 84.58
C CYS A 12 14.56 -9.99 83.60
N LEU A 13 15.18 -11.14 83.83
CA LEU A 13 16.16 -11.72 82.91
C LEU A 13 15.53 -12.07 81.55
N GLY A 14 14.32 -12.65 81.56
CA GLY A 14 13.56 -12.94 80.35
C GLY A 14 13.21 -11.67 79.55
N LEU A 15 12.77 -10.61 80.24
CA LEU A 15 12.48 -9.31 79.62
C LEU A 15 13.75 -8.62 79.07
N TRP A 16 14.88 -8.72 79.79
CA TRP A 16 16.16 -8.17 79.32
C TRP A 16 16.65 -8.90 78.07
N ILE A 17 16.63 -10.24 78.06
CA ILE A 17 16.98 -11.06 76.89
C ILE A 17 16.06 -10.72 75.71
N ALA A 18 14.74 -10.60 75.94
CA ALA A 18 13.80 -10.20 74.90
C ALA A 18 14.13 -8.82 74.32
N SER A 19 14.46 -7.83 75.17
CA SER A 19 14.85 -6.48 74.74
C SER A 19 16.13 -6.46 73.92
N VAL A 20 17.17 -7.21 74.34
CA VAL A 20 18.43 -7.34 73.60
C VAL A 20 18.18 -7.99 72.23
N VAL A 21 17.38 -9.06 72.18
CA VAL A 21 17.03 -9.74 70.92
C VAL A 21 16.25 -8.81 69.99
N ILE A 22 15.27 -8.07 70.50
CA ILE A 22 14.50 -7.07 69.72
C ILE A 22 15.43 -5.99 69.18
N THR A 23 16.36 -5.49 69.99
CA THR A 23 17.29 -4.42 69.58
C THR A 23 18.22 -4.91 68.47
N ILE A 24 18.87 -6.06 68.65
CA ILE A 24 19.73 -6.67 67.62
C ILE A 24 18.95 -6.87 66.32
N ALA A 25 17.73 -7.40 66.44
CA ALA A 25 16.95 -7.70 65.26
C ALA A 25 16.39 -6.44 64.57
N ALA A 26 16.17 -5.33 65.30
CA ALA A 26 15.90 -4.01 64.74
C ALA A 26 17.11 -3.45 63.97
N TRP A 27 18.33 -3.62 64.49
CA TRP A 27 19.57 -3.26 63.77
C TRP A 27 19.78 -4.09 62.49
N LEU A 28 19.31 -5.34 62.47
CA LEU A 28 19.34 -6.21 61.29
C LEU A 28 18.20 -5.95 60.30
N PHE A 29 17.20 -5.13 60.65
CA PHE A 29 16.04 -4.87 59.80
C PHE A 29 16.40 -4.33 58.39
N PRO A 30 17.36 -3.39 58.22
CA PRO A 30 17.81 -2.95 56.91
C PRO A 30 18.42 -4.07 56.06
N LEU A 31 19.12 -5.02 56.69
CA LEU A 31 19.68 -6.19 56.00
C LEU A 31 18.55 -7.08 55.45
N PHE A 32 17.49 -7.31 56.22
CA PHE A 32 16.32 -8.07 55.75
C PHE A 32 15.62 -7.36 54.59
N MET A 33 15.51 -6.03 54.63
CA MET A 33 15.00 -5.25 53.51
C MET A 33 15.88 -5.38 52.26
N LEU A 34 17.20 -5.32 52.40
CA LEU A 34 18.14 -5.51 51.29
C LEU A 34 18.02 -6.92 50.69
N ILE A 35 17.86 -7.95 51.52
CA ILE A 35 17.62 -9.33 51.06
C ILE A 35 16.32 -9.40 50.24
N GLY A 36 15.24 -8.80 50.75
CA GLY A 36 13.96 -8.73 50.04
C GLY A 36 14.05 -8.03 48.69
N SER A 37 14.69 -6.86 48.64
CA SER A 37 14.86 -6.09 47.40
C SER A 37 15.74 -6.81 46.38
N SER A 38 16.89 -7.31 46.83
CA SER A 38 17.81 -8.09 45.98
C SER A 38 17.13 -9.32 45.41
N TRP A 39 16.30 -9.99 46.20
CA TRP A 39 15.52 -11.14 45.74
C TRP A 39 14.53 -10.75 44.63
N ALA A 40 13.79 -9.65 44.77
CA ALA A 40 12.85 -9.19 43.74
C ALA A 40 13.55 -8.91 42.40
N PHE A 41 14.74 -8.30 42.46
CA PHE A 41 15.57 -8.06 41.28
C PHE A 41 16.06 -9.37 40.65
N VAL A 42 16.66 -10.25 41.43
CA VAL A 42 17.17 -11.56 40.96
C VAL A 42 16.04 -12.41 40.37
N ALA A 43 14.88 -12.46 41.02
CA ALA A 43 13.72 -13.21 40.54
C ALA A 43 13.23 -12.69 39.18
N THR A 44 13.29 -11.38 38.94
CA THR A 44 12.96 -10.77 37.65
C THR A 44 14.00 -11.13 36.59
N CYS A 45 15.29 -11.01 36.90
CA CYS A 45 16.36 -11.41 36.00
C CYS A 45 16.29 -12.90 35.62
N GLN A 46 15.95 -13.77 36.57
CA GLN A 46 15.77 -15.20 36.30
C GLN A 46 14.63 -15.46 35.32
N VAL A 47 13.50 -14.74 35.43
CA VAL A 47 12.39 -14.87 34.48
C VAL A 47 12.80 -14.41 33.09
N LEU A 48 13.48 -13.26 32.97
CA LEU A 48 13.95 -12.73 31.69
C LEU A 48 15.02 -13.62 31.03
N LEU A 49 15.84 -14.31 31.83
CA LEU A 49 16.83 -15.28 31.36
C LEU A 49 16.24 -16.68 31.09
N GLY A 50 14.93 -16.88 31.28
CA GLY A 50 14.29 -18.19 31.11
C GLY A 50 14.71 -19.24 32.16
N ARG A 51 15.23 -18.80 33.32
CA ARG A 51 15.68 -19.66 34.44
C ARG A 51 14.73 -19.62 35.64
N GLY A 52 13.60 -18.92 35.51
CA GLY A 52 12.59 -18.80 36.57
C GLY A 52 11.81 -20.11 36.78
N SER A 53 11.29 -20.29 38.00
CA SER A 53 10.48 -21.47 38.36
C SER A 53 9.15 -21.54 37.60
N ARG A 54 8.63 -20.39 37.15
CA ARG A 54 7.54 -20.28 36.18
C ARG A 54 8.06 -19.59 34.94
N LEU A 55 8.09 -20.33 33.82
CA LEU A 55 8.44 -19.76 32.53
C LEU A 55 7.28 -18.89 32.02
N PRO A 56 7.57 -17.71 31.45
CA PRO A 56 6.54 -16.89 30.85
C PRO A 56 5.93 -17.61 29.64
N VAL A 57 4.60 -17.55 29.53
CA VAL A 57 3.90 -18.05 28.34
C VAL A 57 4.22 -17.11 27.17
N LEU A 58 4.94 -17.61 26.18
CA LEU A 58 5.28 -16.85 24.98
C LEU A 58 4.00 -16.40 24.25
N VAL A 59 3.95 -15.13 23.85
CA VAL A 59 2.88 -14.63 22.97
C VAL A 59 3.14 -15.16 21.56
N THR A 60 2.23 -15.99 21.09
CA THR A 60 2.34 -16.65 19.78
C THR A 60 1.65 -15.85 18.68
N PRO A 61 1.92 -16.15 17.40
CA PRO A 61 1.17 -15.61 16.27
C PRO A 61 -0.34 -15.90 16.37
N ASN A 62 -0.72 -17.04 16.92
CA ASN A 62 -2.14 -17.38 17.16
C ASN A 62 -2.78 -16.43 18.17
N ASP A 63 -2.05 -16.01 19.21
CA ASP A 63 -2.54 -15.02 20.16
C ASP A 63 -2.79 -13.65 19.50
N ALA A 64 -1.99 -13.30 18.47
CA ALA A 64 -2.14 -12.05 17.74
C ALA A 64 -3.37 -12.04 16.83
N VAL A 65 -3.72 -13.18 16.21
CA VAL A 65 -4.90 -13.36 15.37
C VAL A 65 -6.17 -13.46 16.22
N ASN A 66 -6.11 -14.22 17.32
CA ASN A 66 -7.25 -14.46 18.22
C ASN A 66 -7.56 -13.29 19.17
N GLY A 67 -6.76 -12.22 19.15
CA GLY A 67 -6.94 -11.05 20.01
C GLY A 67 -6.51 -11.24 21.48
N THR A 68 -5.98 -12.40 21.86
CA THR A 68 -5.53 -12.73 23.23
C THR A 68 -4.15 -12.15 23.57
N ALA A 69 -3.45 -11.55 22.59
CA ALA A 69 -2.17 -10.88 22.78
C ALA A 69 -2.27 -9.49 23.48
N GLY A 70 -3.47 -8.98 23.76
CA GLY A 70 -3.67 -7.67 24.40
C GLY A 70 -3.27 -6.49 23.51
N LEU A 71 -3.27 -6.69 22.19
CA LEU A 71 -2.98 -5.66 21.21
C LEU A 71 -4.28 -4.96 20.79
N ARG A 72 -4.20 -3.66 20.48
CA ARG A 72 -5.33 -2.92 19.90
C ARG A 72 -5.77 -3.57 18.57
N GLU A 73 -7.07 -3.66 18.34
CA GLU A 73 -7.64 -4.16 17.09
C GLU A 73 -7.14 -3.37 15.86
N PRO A 74 -6.87 -4.06 14.74
CA PRO A 74 -6.50 -3.37 13.51
C PRO A 74 -7.67 -2.52 13.00
N LYS A 75 -7.35 -1.31 12.50
CA LYS A 75 -8.33 -0.50 11.76
C LYS A 75 -8.31 -0.94 10.30
N GLY A 76 -9.31 -1.71 9.87
CA GLY A 76 -9.44 -2.14 8.48
C GLY A 76 -10.38 -3.34 8.33
N PRO A 77 -10.67 -3.74 7.07
CA PRO A 77 -11.57 -4.86 6.79
C PRO A 77 -10.91 -6.23 7.04
N PHE A 78 -9.59 -6.27 7.19
CA PHE A 78 -8.84 -7.52 7.37
C PHE A 78 -8.48 -7.78 8.83
N PRO A 79 -8.52 -9.06 9.26
CA PRO A 79 -8.03 -9.45 10.57
C PRO A 79 -6.52 -9.23 10.67
N ARG A 80 -5.99 -9.35 11.88
CA ARG A 80 -4.55 -9.22 12.11
C ARG A 80 -3.79 -10.33 11.39
N ASP A 81 -2.71 -9.96 10.74
CA ASP A 81 -1.80 -10.89 10.08
C ASP A 81 -1.19 -11.89 11.07
N TRP A 82 -1.02 -13.15 10.64
CA TRP A 82 -0.40 -14.22 11.41
C TRP A 82 1.14 -14.05 11.48
N ALA A 83 1.59 -13.21 12.41
CA ALA A 83 3.00 -12.87 12.63
C ALA A 83 3.32 -12.72 14.12
N TRP A 84 4.60 -12.86 14.47
CA TRP A 84 5.06 -12.68 15.84
C TRP A 84 4.96 -11.20 16.25
N PRO A 85 4.26 -10.87 17.36
CA PRO A 85 4.24 -9.51 17.87
C PRO A 85 5.59 -9.13 18.45
N SER A 86 5.94 -7.84 18.39
CA SER A 86 7.18 -7.37 19.02
C SER A 86 7.10 -7.50 20.54
N TYR A 87 8.25 -7.70 21.18
CA TYR A 87 8.36 -7.79 22.64
C TYR A 87 7.70 -6.59 23.34
N LEU A 88 8.01 -5.38 22.83
CA LEU A 88 7.48 -4.10 23.34
C LEU A 88 5.95 -4.01 23.25
N ALA A 89 5.34 -4.71 22.31
CA ALA A 89 3.90 -4.66 22.08
C ALA A 89 3.11 -5.60 22.99
N ALA A 90 3.58 -6.84 23.19
CA ALA A 90 2.78 -7.87 23.87
C ALA A 90 3.51 -8.65 24.98
N GLN A 91 4.77 -9.03 24.78
CA GLN A 91 5.44 -10.01 25.66
C GLN A 91 5.71 -9.46 27.07
N TRP A 92 6.10 -8.18 27.19
CA TRP A 92 6.50 -7.58 28.48
C TRP A 92 5.44 -7.71 29.59
N ARG A 93 4.14 -7.73 29.24
CA ARG A 93 3.05 -7.88 30.22
C ARG A 93 3.05 -9.28 30.83
N ARG A 94 3.22 -10.31 29.99
CA ARG A 94 3.27 -11.71 30.42
C ARG A 94 4.52 -11.97 31.27
N ASP A 95 5.65 -11.37 30.91
CA ASP A 95 6.90 -11.48 31.66
C ASP A 95 6.84 -10.78 33.02
N LEU A 96 6.19 -9.60 33.09
CA LEU A 96 5.97 -8.90 34.36
C LEU A 96 5.09 -9.71 35.32
N ILE A 97 4.01 -10.32 34.80
CA ILE A 97 3.14 -11.21 35.59
C ILE A 97 3.92 -12.43 36.07
N ALA A 98 4.75 -13.04 35.22
CA ALA A 98 5.59 -14.17 35.60
C ALA A 98 6.61 -13.80 36.69
N ALA A 99 7.25 -12.62 36.57
CA ALA A 99 8.17 -12.07 37.57
C ALA A 99 7.47 -11.87 38.92
N TRP A 100 6.26 -11.30 38.93
CA TRP A 100 5.45 -11.13 40.14
C TRP A 100 5.15 -12.46 40.84
N HIS A 101 4.73 -13.48 40.10
CA HIS A 101 4.44 -14.80 40.67
C HIS A 101 5.71 -15.50 41.18
N ASN A 102 6.84 -15.35 40.49
CA ASN A 102 8.12 -15.93 40.93
C ASN A 102 8.64 -15.25 42.22
N GLY A 103 8.52 -13.92 42.30
CA GLY A 103 8.90 -13.14 43.48
C GLY A 103 8.02 -13.42 44.70
N SER A 104 6.70 -13.38 44.54
CA SER A 104 5.73 -13.60 45.63
C SER A 104 5.78 -15.02 46.21
N GLY A 105 6.09 -16.03 45.40
CA GLY A 105 6.23 -17.42 45.87
C GLY A 105 7.34 -17.63 46.90
N PHE A 106 8.40 -16.81 46.89
CA PHE A 106 9.44 -16.82 47.93
C PHE A 106 8.91 -16.27 49.26
N ILE A 107 8.23 -15.13 49.21
CA ILE A 107 7.63 -14.49 50.40
C ILE A 107 6.60 -15.42 51.05
N VAL A 108 5.70 -16.02 50.27
CA VAL A 108 4.67 -16.93 50.79
C VAL A 108 5.29 -18.17 51.43
N ARG A 109 6.29 -18.79 50.79
CA ARG A 109 7.01 -19.94 51.37
C ARG A 109 7.74 -19.56 52.66
N GLY A 110 8.32 -18.37 52.69
CA GLY A 110 8.97 -17.80 53.85
C GLY A 110 8.06 -17.66 55.06
N TRP A 111 6.92 -17.00 54.87
CA TRP A 111 5.90 -16.86 55.92
C TRP A 111 5.36 -18.20 56.39
N ARG A 112 5.06 -19.13 55.48
CA ARG A 112 4.61 -20.50 55.84
C ARG A 112 5.66 -21.25 56.64
N TRP A 113 6.93 -21.20 56.22
CA TRP A 113 8.03 -21.81 56.94
C TRP A 113 8.17 -21.21 58.34
N GLY A 114 8.16 -19.87 58.44
CA GLY A 114 8.34 -19.18 59.73
C GLY A 114 7.21 -19.42 60.74
N PHE A 115 5.96 -19.57 60.29
CA PHE A 115 4.83 -19.91 61.18
C PHE A 115 4.76 -21.38 61.56
N ASN A 116 5.24 -22.27 60.69
CA ASN A 116 5.32 -23.71 60.97
C ASN A 116 6.61 -24.07 61.73
N TYR A 117 7.54 -23.14 61.89
CA TYR A 117 8.83 -23.38 62.53
C TYR A 117 8.68 -23.49 64.05
N GLY A 118 9.04 -24.66 64.59
CA GLY A 118 8.99 -24.92 66.04
C GLY A 118 7.61 -25.33 66.56
N ASP A 119 6.73 -25.84 65.68
CA ASP A 119 5.46 -26.44 66.09
C ASP A 119 5.72 -27.64 67.03
N GLY A 120 5.20 -27.56 68.26
CA GLY A 120 5.49 -28.52 69.35
C GLY A 120 6.57 -28.08 70.36
N SER A 121 7.25 -26.94 70.18
CA SER A 121 8.27 -26.45 71.13
C SER A 121 7.73 -25.41 72.13
N LYS A 122 8.31 -25.35 73.34
CA LYS A 122 7.98 -24.33 74.37
C LYS A 122 8.42 -22.90 73.99
N LEU A 123 9.25 -22.75 72.96
CA LEU A 123 9.76 -21.45 72.47
C LEU A 123 8.98 -20.89 71.26
N LYS A 124 7.84 -21.51 70.90
CA LYS A 124 7.03 -21.12 69.72
C LYS A 124 6.68 -19.62 69.66
N TRP A 125 6.41 -18.97 70.79
CA TRP A 125 6.09 -17.53 70.80
C TRP A 125 7.28 -16.64 70.44
N VAL A 126 8.49 -17.04 70.85
CA VAL A 126 9.73 -16.33 70.51
C VAL A 126 10.06 -16.54 69.03
N SER A 127 9.87 -17.75 68.49
CA SER A 127 10.07 -18.00 67.06
C SER A 127 9.08 -17.24 66.19
N ILE A 128 7.82 -17.12 66.60
CA ILE A 128 6.81 -16.30 65.91
C ILE A 128 7.23 -14.81 65.89
N GLY A 129 7.69 -14.26 67.02
CA GLY A 129 8.15 -12.86 67.09
C GLY A 129 9.32 -12.57 66.16
N ILE A 130 10.33 -13.46 66.12
CA ILE A 130 11.47 -13.35 65.20
C ILE A 130 11.00 -13.50 63.74
N THR A 131 10.13 -14.46 63.44
CA THR A 131 9.54 -14.65 62.11
C THR A 131 8.85 -13.38 61.62
N ILE A 132 8.00 -12.76 62.45
CA ILE A 132 7.30 -11.53 62.09
C ILE A 132 8.30 -10.43 61.75
N LEU A 133 9.33 -10.22 62.57
CA LEU A 133 10.28 -9.15 62.35
C LEU A 133 11.12 -9.36 61.07
N VAL A 134 11.67 -10.56 60.89
CA VAL A 134 12.48 -10.93 59.71
C VAL A 134 11.65 -10.83 58.44
N TRP A 135 10.50 -11.51 58.40
CA TRP A 135 9.69 -11.60 57.18
C TRP A 135 8.94 -10.32 56.88
N THR A 136 8.65 -9.47 57.86
CA THR A 136 8.16 -8.10 57.60
C THR A 136 9.23 -7.26 56.90
N GLY A 137 10.48 -7.31 57.39
CA GLY A 137 11.61 -6.62 56.75
C GLY A 137 11.84 -7.12 55.31
N VAL A 138 11.86 -8.44 55.11
CA VAL A 138 12.00 -9.04 53.76
C VAL A 138 10.82 -8.68 52.86
N THR A 139 9.58 -8.68 53.38
CA THR A 139 8.40 -8.31 52.58
C THR A 139 8.43 -6.84 52.18
N LEU A 140 8.77 -5.93 53.10
CA LEU A 140 8.88 -4.50 52.82
C LEU A 140 10.00 -4.23 51.79
N GLY A 141 11.15 -4.88 51.97
CA GLY A 141 12.24 -4.86 51.01
C GLY A 141 11.84 -5.36 49.62
N ALA A 142 11.11 -6.47 49.54
CA ALA A 142 10.64 -7.04 48.28
C ALA A 142 9.62 -6.12 47.58
N VAL A 143 8.76 -5.43 48.32
CA VAL A 143 7.85 -4.41 47.75
C VAL A 143 8.65 -3.25 47.17
N LEU A 144 9.64 -2.73 47.89
CA LEU A 144 10.52 -1.66 47.38
C LEU A 144 11.29 -2.11 46.13
N GLY A 145 11.88 -3.30 46.14
CA GLY A 145 12.57 -3.86 44.98
C GLY A 145 11.62 -4.10 43.79
N ALA A 146 10.37 -4.52 44.03
CA ALA A 146 9.37 -4.64 42.98
C ALA A 146 9.02 -3.27 42.36
N VAL A 147 8.89 -2.23 43.19
CA VAL A 147 8.67 -0.85 42.70
C VAL A 147 9.86 -0.39 41.86
N GLU A 148 11.09 -0.63 42.31
CA GLU A 148 12.31 -0.31 41.56
C GLU A 148 12.34 -1.01 40.20
N VAL A 149 12.07 -2.32 40.16
CA VAL A 149 11.98 -3.09 38.91
C VAL A 149 10.90 -2.54 37.97
N VAL A 150 9.74 -2.15 38.49
CA VAL A 150 8.67 -1.56 37.70
C VAL A 150 9.09 -0.21 37.12
N ILE A 151 9.77 0.64 37.91
CA ILE A 151 10.26 1.95 37.44
C ILE A 151 11.32 1.75 36.35
N ILE A 152 12.34 0.91 36.59
CA ILE A 152 13.39 0.61 35.61
C ILE A 152 12.78 0.02 34.33
N GLY A 153 11.86 -0.94 34.48
CA GLY A 153 11.14 -1.55 33.37
C GLY A 153 10.31 -0.54 32.59
N ALA A 154 9.60 0.37 33.26
CA ALA A 154 8.82 1.42 32.63
C ALA A 154 9.71 2.40 31.85
N ILE A 155 10.86 2.80 32.40
CA ILE A 155 11.83 3.65 31.71
C ILE A 155 12.39 2.93 30.48
N ALA A 156 12.82 1.68 30.62
CA ALA A 156 13.36 0.88 29.52
C ALA A 156 12.32 0.66 28.40
N LEU A 157 11.07 0.34 28.76
CA LEU A 157 9.97 0.23 27.82
C LEU A 157 9.65 1.58 27.17
N GLY A 158 9.69 2.68 27.92
CA GLY A 158 9.46 4.03 27.40
C GLY A 158 10.50 4.42 26.35
N VAL A 159 11.79 4.26 26.66
CA VAL A 159 12.90 4.50 25.71
C VAL A 159 12.78 3.55 24.50
N GLY A 160 12.46 2.28 24.74
CA GLY A 160 12.23 1.29 23.69
C GLY A 160 11.09 1.69 22.75
N TRP A 161 9.96 2.17 23.29
CA TRP A 161 8.81 2.64 22.52
C TRP A 161 9.10 3.91 21.74
N LEU A 162 9.85 4.86 22.32
CA LEU A 162 10.30 6.06 21.61
C LEU A 162 11.20 5.70 20.42
N GLY A 163 12.19 4.83 20.63
CA GLY A 163 13.04 4.32 19.54
C GLY A 163 12.24 3.57 18.49
N TRP A 164 11.30 2.72 18.92
CA TRP A 164 10.42 1.97 18.02
C TRP A 164 9.54 2.91 17.18
N ALA A 165 8.91 3.89 17.81
CA ALA A 165 8.07 4.88 17.14
C ALA A 165 8.88 5.71 16.13
N ALA A 166 10.10 6.11 16.48
CA ALA A 166 10.99 6.82 15.58
C ALA A 166 11.33 5.98 14.33
N VAL A 167 11.70 4.70 14.50
CA VAL A 167 12.01 3.80 13.37
C VAL A 167 10.77 3.55 12.51
N VAL A 168 9.62 3.26 13.12
CA VAL A 168 8.35 3.05 12.40
C VAL A 168 7.95 4.31 11.65
N GLY A 169 8.04 5.48 12.27
CA GLY A 169 7.75 6.78 11.66
C GLY A 169 8.66 7.08 10.48
N ALA A 170 9.97 6.89 10.64
CA ALA A 170 10.95 7.10 9.57
C ALA A 170 10.72 6.16 8.38
N LEU A 171 10.49 4.86 8.63
CA LEU A 171 10.25 3.88 7.56
C LEU A 171 8.92 4.11 6.85
N ARG A 172 7.84 4.39 7.59
CA ARG A 172 6.53 4.72 7.00
C ARG A 172 6.58 6.02 6.22
N GLY A 173 7.26 7.03 6.76
CA GLY A 173 7.47 8.32 6.10
C GLY A 173 8.24 8.14 4.79
N TYR A 174 9.37 7.42 4.82
CA TYR A 174 10.16 7.11 3.63
C TYR A 174 9.34 6.36 2.57
N ASP A 175 8.65 5.27 2.96
CA ASP A 175 7.85 4.46 2.03
C ASP A 175 6.70 5.29 1.44
N HIS A 176 6.02 6.10 2.26
CA HIS A 176 4.94 6.97 1.80
C HIS A 176 5.43 8.07 0.84
N VAL A 177 6.50 8.78 1.21
CA VAL A 177 7.05 9.88 0.40
C VAL A 177 7.52 9.34 -0.95
N VAL A 178 8.31 8.26 -0.96
CA VAL A 178 8.82 7.69 -2.22
C VAL A 178 7.68 7.17 -3.09
N ARG A 179 6.69 6.48 -2.52
CA ARG A 179 5.52 6.00 -3.29
C ARG A 179 4.67 7.14 -3.82
N ARG A 180 4.48 8.22 -3.05
CA ARG A 180 3.76 9.42 -3.47
C ARG A 180 4.49 10.13 -4.61
N MET A 181 5.80 10.31 -4.49
CA MET A 181 6.63 10.89 -5.56
C MET A 181 6.60 10.06 -6.84
N ARG A 182 6.55 8.74 -6.73
CA ARG A 182 6.45 7.82 -7.88
C ARG A 182 5.04 7.65 -8.43
N LYS A 183 4.02 8.20 -7.77
CA LYS A 183 2.60 7.89 -8.06
C LYS A 183 2.35 6.37 -8.13
N ALA A 184 2.90 5.64 -7.17
CA ALA A 184 2.92 4.18 -7.19
C ALA A 184 1.62 3.56 -6.63
N SER A 185 0.93 2.79 -7.47
CA SER A 185 -0.24 1.98 -7.10
C SER A 185 -0.10 0.53 -7.57
N GLY A 186 -0.88 -0.36 -6.96
CA GLY A 186 -1.11 -1.71 -7.45
C GLY A 186 -2.44 -1.76 -8.18
N SER A 187 -2.45 -2.35 -9.37
CA SER A 187 -3.66 -2.67 -10.12
C SER A 187 -3.80 -4.18 -10.26
N CYS A 188 -4.99 -4.70 -9.97
CA CYS A 188 -5.29 -6.11 -10.27
C CYS A 188 -5.53 -6.28 -11.78
N PRO A 189 -4.87 -7.25 -12.44
CA PRO A 189 -5.13 -7.51 -13.87
C PRO A 189 -6.48 -8.18 -14.15
N VAL A 190 -7.15 -8.73 -13.12
CA VAL A 190 -8.41 -9.47 -13.26
C VAL A 190 -9.61 -8.63 -12.87
N CYS A 191 -9.61 -8.07 -11.65
CA CYS A 191 -10.75 -7.28 -11.17
C CYS A 191 -10.54 -5.77 -11.26
N TYR A 192 -9.41 -5.30 -11.81
CA TYR A 192 -9.04 -3.88 -11.96
C TYR A 192 -9.01 -3.01 -10.70
N HIS A 193 -9.26 -3.61 -9.53
CA HIS A 193 -9.24 -2.95 -8.24
C HIS A 193 -7.88 -2.32 -7.95
N VAL A 194 -7.91 -1.10 -7.42
CA VAL A 194 -6.72 -0.28 -7.16
C VAL A 194 -6.42 -0.26 -5.69
N MET A 195 -5.18 -0.60 -5.36
CA MET A 195 -4.71 -0.62 -3.99
C MET A 195 -3.41 0.16 -3.84
N ALA A 196 -3.37 0.97 -2.80
CA ALA A 196 -2.13 1.61 -2.39
C ALA A 196 -1.16 0.59 -1.77
N VAL A 197 -1.66 -0.40 -1.04
CA VAL A 197 -0.83 -1.40 -0.37
C VAL A 197 -1.36 -2.77 -0.78
N PRO A 198 -0.62 -3.54 -1.59
CA PRO A 198 -0.97 -4.93 -1.88
C PRO A 198 -0.87 -5.84 -0.66
N ALA A 199 -1.56 -6.98 -0.72
CA ALA A 199 -1.26 -8.10 0.18
C ALA A 199 -0.01 -8.83 -0.32
N TYR A 200 0.72 -9.49 0.57
CA TYR A 200 1.95 -10.22 0.23
C TYR A 200 1.92 -11.64 0.74
N ARG A 201 2.36 -12.56 -0.11
CA ARG A 201 2.49 -13.97 0.25
C ARG A 201 3.82 -14.25 0.94
N CYS A 202 3.78 -15.00 2.05
CA CYS A 202 5.00 -15.43 2.73
C CYS A 202 5.74 -16.49 1.89
N GLY A 203 7.03 -16.27 1.60
CA GLY A 203 7.84 -17.24 0.84
C GLY A 203 8.05 -18.59 1.54
N GLY A 204 7.91 -18.65 2.88
CA GLY A 204 8.07 -19.89 3.64
C GLY A 204 6.81 -20.73 3.74
N CYS A 205 5.69 -20.15 4.21
CA CYS A 205 4.45 -20.89 4.49
C CYS A 205 3.26 -20.50 3.62
N GLN A 206 3.45 -19.61 2.64
CA GLN A 206 2.40 -19.17 1.70
C GLN A 206 1.20 -18.45 2.33
N VAL A 207 1.22 -18.19 3.64
CA VAL A 207 0.20 -17.37 4.33
C VAL A 207 0.22 -15.95 3.77
N VAL A 208 -0.99 -15.43 3.53
CA VAL A 208 -1.20 -14.08 3.00
C VAL A 208 -1.16 -13.08 4.15
N HIS A 209 -0.40 -12.01 3.94
CA HIS A 209 -0.32 -10.90 4.85
C HIS A 209 -0.86 -9.63 4.20
N HIS A 210 -1.92 -9.08 4.77
CA HIS A 210 -2.68 -7.97 4.18
C HIS A 210 -2.04 -6.61 4.49
N ASP A 211 -1.34 -6.49 5.63
CA ASP A 211 -0.65 -5.26 6.01
C ASP A 211 0.79 -5.54 6.47
N ILE A 212 1.71 -5.35 5.53
CA ILE A 212 3.15 -5.53 5.78
C ILE A 212 3.82 -4.33 6.45
N ARG A 213 3.12 -3.18 6.57
CA ARG A 213 3.71 -1.91 6.97
C ARG A 213 4.37 -2.00 8.36
N PRO A 214 5.40 -1.18 8.65
CA PRO A 214 6.06 -1.17 9.96
C PRO A 214 5.03 -0.90 11.07
N GLY A 215 5.08 -1.63 12.18
CA GLY A 215 4.07 -1.52 13.23
C GLY A 215 4.33 -2.45 14.42
N VAL A 216 3.28 -2.85 15.13
CA VAL A 216 3.40 -3.71 16.34
C VAL A 216 3.88 -5.14 16.04
N LEU A 217 3.76 -5.60 14.79
CA LEU A 217 4.23 -6.91 14.33
C LEU A 217 5.69 -6.88 13.83
N GLY A 218 6.32 -5.71 13.79
CA GLY A 218 7.72 -5.55 13.37
C GLY A 218 8.02 -4.15 12.84
N ALA A 219 9.21 -3.62 13.13
CA ALA A 219 9.66 -2.30 12.68
C ALA A 219 10.37 -2.37 11.32
N ALA A 220 11.64 -2.78 11.27
CA ALA A 220 12.42 -2.90 10.02
C ALA A 220 12.22 -4.23 9.28
N SER A 221 11.87 -5.26 10.04
CA SER A 221 11.48 -6.58 9.55
C SER A 221 10.43 -7.14 10.51
N ARG A 222 9.56 -8.01 10.01
CA ARG A 222 8.64 -8.80 10.82
C ARG A 222 8.90 -10.27 10.63
N THR A 223 8.53 -11.08 11.61
CA THR A 223 8.69 -12.54 11.54
C THR A 223 7.31 -13.17 11.36
N CYS A 224 7.09 -13.84 10.24
CA CYS A 224 5.89 -14.64 9.99
C CYS A 224 5.76 -15.74 11.06
N GLY A 225 4.57 -16.26 11.31
CA GLY A 225 4.38 -17.35 12.28
C GLY A 225 5.22 -18.60 11.98
N CYS A 226 5.57 -18.84 10.71
CA CYS A 226 6.48 -19.92 10.29
C CYS A 226 7.97 -19.65 10.56
N GLY A 227 8.35 -18.46 11.05
CA GLY A 227 9.74 -18.07 11.30
C GLY A 227 10.42 -17.31 10.16
N ALA A 228 9.80 -17.22 8.97
CA ALA A 228 10.34 -16.45 7.85
C ALA A 228 10.37 -14.94 8.15
N LYS A 229 11.49 -14.28 7.86
CA LYS A 229 11.63 -12.82 8.00
C LYS A 229 11.10 -12.12 6.76
N LEU A 230 10.10 -11.26 6.95
CA LEU A 230 9.49 -10.46 5.89
C LEU A 230 9.93 -8.99 6.04
N PRO A 231 10.27 -8.30 4.93
CA PRO A 231 10.47 -6.85 4.95
C PRO A 231 9.17 -6.15 5.38
N THR A 232 9.24 -4.95 5.94
CA THR A 232 8.06 -4.21 6.40
C THR A 232 7.67 -3.03 5.52
N THR A 233 8.42 -2.71 4.47
CA THR A 233 8.09 -1.60 3.55
C THR A 233 7.59 -2.14 2.21
N VAL A 234 6.60 -1.49 1.60
CA VAL A 234 6.00 -1.90 0.32
C VAL A 234 7.07 -1.90 -0.78
N LEU A 235 7.97 -0.91 -0.77
CA LEU A 235 9.09 -0.82 -1.73
C LEU A 235 10.05 -2.03 -1.67
N ARG A 236 10.24 -2.63 -0.48
CA ARG A 236 11.09 -3.83 -0.33
C ARG A 236 10.29 -5.10 -0.57
N ALA A 237 9.07 -5.17 -0.05
CA ALA A 237 8.18 -6.31 -0.18
C ALA A 237 7.86 -6.62 -1.65
N SER A 238 7.51 -5.61 -2.45
CA SER A 238 7.26 -5.74 -3.90
C SER A 238 8.42 -6.28 -4.73
N ARG A 239 9.65 -6.28 -4.21
CA ARG A 239 10.84 -6.82 -4.89
C ARG A 239 11.19 -8.24 -4.44
N GLN A 240 10.73 -8.66 -3.26
CA GLN A 240 11.15 -9.91 -2.61
C GLN A 240 10.01 -10.91 -2.46
N LEU A 241 8.77 -10.45 -2.50
CA LEU A 241 7.57 -11.25 -2.24
C LEU A 241 6.58 -11.09 -3.39
N GLU A 242 5.78 -12.14 -3.59
CA GLU A 242 4.65 -12.10 -4.51
C GLU A 242 3.53 -11.23 -3.91
N ALA A 243 3.08 -10.25 -4.69
CA ALA A 243 1.99 -9.37 -4.32
C ALA A 243 0.66 -9.95 -4.79
N LEU A 244 -0.39 -9.83 -3.98
CA LEU A 244 -1.74 -10.31 -4.24
C LEU A 244 -2.76 -9.17 -4.16
N CYS A 245 -3.84 -9.30 -4.92
CA CYS A 245 -4.97 -8.39 -4.86
C CYS A 245 -5.75 -8.58 -3.55
N GLN A 246 -5.99 -7.50 -2.80
CA GLN A 246 -6.79 -7.53 -1.56
C GLN A 246 -8.28 -7.86 -1.75
N ARG A 247 -8.78 -7.87 -3.00
CA ARG A 247 -10.21 -8.10 -3.30
C ARG A 247 -10.49 -9.50 -3.86
N CYS A 248 -9.61 -10.01 -4.72
CA CYS A 248 -9.82 -11.30 -5.40
C CYS A 248 -8.66 -12.29 -5.23
N ASP A 249 -7.65 -11.96 -4.42
CA ASP A 249 -6.47 -12.79 -4.11
C ASP A 249 -5.65 -13.27 -5.31
N ARG A 250 -5.88 -12.70 -6.50
CA ARG A 250 -5.09 -12.98 -7.70
C ARG A 250 -3.71 -12.32 -7.62
N PRO A 251 -2.67 -12.97 -8.18
CA PRO A 251 -1.33 -12.42 -8.20
C PRO A 251 -1.29 -11.12 -9.00
N LEU A 252 -0.59 -10.14 -8.44
CA LEU A 252 -0.34 -8.87 -9.08
C LEU A 252 0.95 -8.96 -9.92
N ARG A 253 1.04 -8.06 -10.88
CA ARG A 253 2.22 -7.92 -11.73
C ARG A 253 3.44 -7.52 -10.89
N GLY A 254 4.62 -8.03 -11.24
CA GLY A 254 5.84 -7.74 -10.49
C GLY A 254 6.12 -6.23 -10.39
N GLY A 255 6.31 -5.71 -9.16
CA GLY A 255 6.52 -4.28 -8.89
C GLY A 255 5.25 -3.49 -8.55
N SER A 256 4.05 -4.11 -8.60
CA SER A 256 2.80 -3.46 -8.19
C SER A 256 2.90 -2.83 -6.79
N GLY A 257 2.42 -1.59 -6.66
CA GLY A 257 2.50 -0.80 -5.42
C GLY A 257 3.83 -0.06 -5.19
N ALA A 258 4.87 -0.31 -5.98
CA ALA A 258 6.21 0.29 -5.82
C ALA A 258 6.77 0.98 -7.08
N VAL A 259 6.18 0.71 -8.25
CA VAL A 259 6.48 1.37 -9.54
C VAL A 259 5.37 2.33 -9.92
N THR A 260 5.68 3.28 -10.80
CA THR A 260 4.68 4.21 -11.35
C THR A 260 3.64 3.43 -12.15
N ASP A 261 2.36 3.70 -11.92
CA ASP A 261 1.22 3.03 -12.56
C ASP A 261 0.37 4.09 -13.25
N ILE A 262 0.36 4.07 -14.59
CA ILE A 262 -0.30 5.05 -15.45
C ILE A 262 -1.39 4.34 -16.23
N ARG A 263 -2.59 4.91 -16.22
CA ARG A 263 -3.77 4.33 -16.85
C ARG A 263 -4.36 5.35 -17.80
N VAL A 264 -4.57 4.91 -19.04
CA VAL A 264 -5.06 5.76 -20.12
C VAL A 264 -6.25 5.05 -20.77
N PRO A 265 -7.49 5.34 -20.32
CA PRO A 265 -8.69 4.90 -21.02
C PRO A 265 -8.89 5.72 -22.30
N VAL A 266 -9.24 5.01 -23.38
CA VAL A 266 -9.59 5.58 -24.68
C VAL A 266 -11.08 5.40 -24.92
N PHE A 267 -11.80 6.49 -25.17
CA PHE A 267 -13.24 6.50 -25.38
C PHE A 267 -13.63 7.36 -26.59
N GLY A 268 -14.83 7.14 -27.12
CA GLY A 268 -15.31 7.81 -28.35
C GLY A 268 -16.33 6.96 -29.13
N PRO A 269 -16.91 7.51 -30.20
CA PRO A 269 -17.96 6.85 -30.98
C PRO A 269 -17.57 5.45 -31.48
N VAL A 270 -18.56 4.58 -31.68
CA VAL A 270 -18.34 3.23 -32.25
C VAL A 270 -17.80 3.39 -33.69
N SER A 271 -16.82 2.58 -34.06
CA SER A 271 -16.10 2.66 -35.36
C SER A 271 -15.26 3.92 -35.59
N ALA A 272 -15.02 4.76 -34.57
CA ALA A 272 -14.15 5.93 -34.70
C ALA A 272 -12.66 5.57 -34.94
N GLY A 273 -12.23 4.33 -34.69
CA GLY A 273 -10.83 3.91 -34.84
C GLY A 273 -10.03 3.86 -33.52
N LYS A 274 -10.70 3.74 -32.36
CA LYS A 274 -10.08 3.65 -31.03
C LYS A 274 -9.04 2.53 -30.92
N THR A 275 -9.42 1.31 -31.33
CA THR A 275 -8.54 0.13 -31.33
C THR A 275 -7.28 0.39 -32.16
N ARG A 276 -7.44 0.92 -33.38
CA ARG A 276 -6.32 1.26 -34.27
C ARG A 276 -5.42 2.35 -33.68
N LEU A 277 -6.00 3.36 -33.02
CA LEU A 277 -5.25 4.39 -32.29
C LEU A 277 -4.41 3.79 -31.15
N VAL A 278 -4.99 2.90 -30.34
CA VAL A 278 -4.28 2.24 -29.21
C VAL A 278 -3.08 1.43 -29.72
N HIS A 279 -3.29 0.58 -30.74
CA HIS A 279 -2.21 -0.25 -31.28
C HIS A 279 -1.14 0.57 -32.00
N ALA A 280 -1.53 1.51 -32.87
CA ALA A 280 -0.57 2.36 -33.59
C ALA A 280 0.19 3.30 -32.64
N GLY A 281 -0.50 3.81 -31.61
CA GLY A 281 0.10 4.62 -30.55
C GLY A 281 1.10 3.83 -29.74
N LEU A 282 0.80 2.58 -29.37
CA LEU A 282 1.72 1.73 -28.64
C LEU A 282 2.95 1.34 -29.47
N PHE A 283 2.77 1.04 -30.76
CA PHE A 283 3.87 0.77 -31.69
C PHE A 283 4.82 1.96 -31.79
N THR A 284 4.28 3.16 -32.02
CA THR A 284 5.11 4.38 -32.10
C THR A 284 5.74 4.75 -30.76
N LEU A 285 5.07 4.52 -29.64
CA LEU A 285 5.67 4.68 -28.31
C LEU A 285 6.84 3.73 -28.07
N ARG A 286 6.76 2.47 -28.55
CA ARG A 286 7.87 1.50 -28.48
C ARG A 286 9.09 2.04 -29.20
N ASP A 287 8.90 2.56 -30.41
CA ASP A 287 10.01 3.04 -31.25
C ASP A 287 10.63 4.32 -30.66
N VAL A 288 9.80 5.24 -30.15
CA VAL A 288 10.27 6.43 -29.42
C VAL A 288 11.01 6.04 -28.14
N ALA A 289 10.50 5.07 -27.38
CA ALA A 289 11.15 4.57 -26.17
C ALA A 289 12.51 3.93 -26.50
N ALA A 290 12.59 3.11 -27.56
CA ALA A 290 13.82 2.50 -28.02
C ALA A 290 14.87 3.55 -28.41
N ALA A 291 14.47 4.62 -29.09
CA ALA A 291 15.35 5.74 -29.45
C ALA A 291 15.96 6.46 -28.22
N GLU A 292 15.28 6.44 -27.07
CA GLU A 292 15.78 6.98 -25.80
C GLU A 292 16.50 5.96 -24.90
N GLY A 293 16.73 4.73 -25.39
CA GLY A 293 17.31 3.65 -24.59
C GLY A 293 16.40 3.16 -23.46
N VAL A 294 15.09 3.35 -23.59
CA VAL A 294 14.07 2.80 -22.69
C VAL A 294 13.60 1.46 -23.24
N VAL A 295 13.68 0.41 -22.41
CA VAL A 295 13.22 -0.92 -22.78
C VAL A 295 11.72 -1.03 -22.52
N LEU A 296 10.96 -1.43 -23.53
CA LEU A 296 9.55 -1.80 -23.41
C LEU A 296 9.45 -3.32 -23.31
N ASP A 297 8.96 -3.80 -22.17
CA ASP A 297 8.66 -5.21 -21.94
C ASP A 297 7.15 -5.40 -21.76
N PHE A 298 6.62 -6.49 -22.33
CA PHE A 298 5.26 -6.92 -22.05
C PHE A 298 5.24 -7.72 -20.75
N VAL A 299 4.28 -7.42 -19.88
CA VAL A 299 4.21 -8.01 -18.53
C VAL A 299 3.56 -9.41 -18.54
N ASP A 300 2.84 -9.74 -19.61
CA ASP A 300 2.14 -10.99 -19.82
C ASP A 300 2.14 -11.37 -21.30
N ASP A 301 2.13 -12.69 -21.56
CA ASP A 301 2.11 -13.22 -22.92
C ASP A 301 0.82 -12.89 -23.67
N THR A 302 -0.30 -12.69 -22.95
CA THR A 302 -1.56 -12.22 -23.52
C THR A 302 -1.44 -10.81 -24.11
N SER A 303 -0.82 -9.87 -23.40
CA SER A 303 -0.55 -8.51 -23.90
C SER A 303 0.46 -8.54 -25.06
N ARG A 304 1.45 -9.43 -25.01
CA ARG A 304 2.41 -9.63 -26.10
C ARG A 304 1.73 -10.13 -27.38
N GLN A 305 0.86 -11.14 -27.27
CA GLN A 305 0.11 -11.68 -28.39
C GLN A 305 -0.89 -10.67 -28.95
N ALA A 306 -1.61 -9.95 -28.09
CA ALA A 306 -2.51 -8.87 -28.52
C ALA A 306 -1.75 -7.77 -29.28
N PHE A 307 -0.55 -7.40 -28.80
CA PHE A 307 0.31 -6.46 -29.49
C PHE A 307 0.79 -6.98 -30.85
N GLN A 308 1.29 -8.22 -30.92
CA GLN A 308 1.76 -8.84 -32.16
C GLN A 308 0.64 -9.01 -33.19
N HIS A 309 -0.57 -9.36 -32.76
CA HIS A 309 -1.73 -9.48 -33.62
C HIS A 309 -2.14 -8.11 -34.18
N GLY A 310 -2.16 -7.07 -33.34
CA GLY A 310 -2.40 -5.69 -33.79
C GLY A 310 -1.33 -5.17 -34.75
N GLU A 311 -0.06 -5.55 -34.54
CA GLU A 311 1.06 -5.22 -35.43
C GLU A 311 0.86 -5.85 -36.82
N GLN A 312 0.47 -7.13 -36.88
CA GLN A 312 0.18 -7.82 -38.14
C GLN A 312 -1.04 -7.23 -38.87
N LEU A 313 -2.08 -6.80 -38.15
CA LEU A 313 -3.27 -6.16 -38.72
C LEU A 313 -2.92 -4.78 -39.32
N ILE A 314 -2.16 -3.96 -38.58
CA ILE A 314 -1.72 -2.64 -39.08
C ILE A 314 -0.79 -2.80 -40.29
N ALA A 315 0.14 -3.75 -40.25
CA ALA A 315 1.09 -3.99 -41.33
C ALA A 315 0.44 -4.56 -42.60
N SER A 316 -0.61 -5.38 -42.46
CA SER A 316 -1.35 -5.96 -43.60
C SER A 316 -2.39 -5.03 -44.19
N GLY A 317 -2.65 -3.86 -43.56
CA GLY A 317 -3.72 -2.94 -43.98
C GLY A 317 -5.13 -3.50 -43.78
N GLY A 318 -5.26 -4.62 -43.05
CA GLY A 318 -6.54 -5.28 -42.80
C GLY A 318 -7.42 -4.50 -41.82
N ASP A 319 -8.73 -4.60 -42.00
CA ASP A 319 -9.69 -4.09 -41.01
C ASP A 319 -9.57 -4.87 -39.70
N THR A 320 -9.50 -4.13 -38.59
CA THR A 320 -9.62 -4.75 -37.26
C THR A 320 -11.03 -5.32 -37.13
N ALA A 321 -11.14 -6.63 -36.95
CA ALA A 321 -12.42 -7.27 -36.63
C ALA A 321 -13.10 -6.51 -35.48
N LYS A 322 -14.41 -6.26 -35.60
CA LYS A 322 -15.19 -5.59 -34.54
C LYS A 322 -14.91 -6.29 -33.21
N THR A 323 -14.50 -5.53 -32.20
CA THR A 323 -14.40 -6.01 -30.82
C THR A 323 -15.74 -6.64 -30.45
N PRO A 324 -15.79 -7.91 -30.02
CA PRO A 324 -17.05 -8.57 -29.68
C PRO A 324 -17.84 -7.73 -28.66
N ALA A 325 -19.10 -7.46 -28.96
CA ALA A 325 -20.01 -6.76 -28.06
C ALA A 325 -20.10 -7.52 -26.72
N GLY A 326 -19.98 -6.80 -25.60
CA GLY A 326 -20.20 -7.36 -24.25
C GLY A 326 -19.00 -7.99 -23.54
N GLN A 327 -17.76 -7.91 -24.06
CA GLN A 327 -16.55 -8.24 -23.29
C GLN A 327 -15.53 -7.10 -23.28
N LEU A 328 -15.10 -6.66 -22.10
CA LEU A 328 -13.99 -5.73 -21.95
C LEU A 328 -12.77 -6.31 -22.64
N ALA A 329 -12.25 -5.62 -23.65
CA ALA A 329 -10.99 -5.98 -24.24
C ALA A 329 -9.91 -5.93 -23.13
N PRO A 330 -9.11 -6.99 -22.93
CA PRO A 330 -8.10 -7.01 -21.89
C PRO A 330 -7.12 -5.84 -22.10
N ALA A 331 -6.89 -5.06 -21.04
CA ALA A 331 -6.05 -3.87 -21.12
C ALA A 331 -4.62 -4.22 -21.54
N ILE A 332 -4.14 -3.62 -22.64
CA ILE A 332 -2.77 -3.84 -23.08
C ILE A 332 -1.84 -3.18 -22.08
N THR A 333 -1.05 -4.00 -21.40
CA THR A 333 -0.17 -3.54 -20.33
C THR A 333 1.28 -3.68 -20.73
N VAL A 334 1.99 -2.55 -20.67
CA VAL A 334 3.41 -2.48 -21.00
C VAL A 334 4.21 -1.92 -19.84
N ARG A 335 5.44 -2.41 -19.70
CA ARG A 335 6.42 -1.94 -18.73
C ARG A 335 7.51 -1.18 -19.46
N PHE A 336 7.67 0.08 -19.12
CA PHE A 336 8.80 0.88 -19.56
C PHE A 336 9.89 0.87 -18.48
N THR A 337 11.13 0.58 -18.87
CA THR A 337 12.30 0.58 -17.99
C THR A 337 13.39 1.50 -18.53
N ARG A 338 13.64 2.61 -17.86
CA ARG A 338 14.73 3.56 -18.17
C ARG A 338 16.03 3.15 -17.48
N GLY A 339 17.11 2.99 -18.25
CA GLY A 339 18.47 2.76 -17.74
C GLY A 339 18.83 1.28 -17.46
N GLY A 340 18.16 0.35 -18.13
CA GLY A 340 18.44 -1.09 -18.12
C GLY A 340 17.63 -1.92 -17.11
N PRO A 341 17.55 -3.25 -17.29
CA PRO A 341 16.81 -4.15 -16.40
C PRO A 341 17.39 -4.11 -14.97
N GLY A 342 16.55 -3.85 -13.97
CA GLY A 342 16.91 -3.86 -12.54
C GLY A 342 16.90 -2.50 -11.81
N LYS A 343 16.85 -1.36 -12.53
CA LYS A 343 16.75 -0.03 -11.88
C LYS A 343 15.29 0.38 -11.64
N SER A 344 14.81 0.14 -10.41
CA SER A 344 13.44 0.50 -9.97
C SER A 344 13.10 2.01 -10.00
N ARG A 345 14.08 2.91 -10.16
CA ARG A 345 13.83 4.37 -10.19
C ARG A 345 13.30 4.89 -11.53
N GLY A 346 13.29 4.06 -12.59
CA GLY A 346 12.84 4.44 -13.93
C GLY A 346 11.83 3.45 -14.53
N GLN A 347 11.04 2.79 -13.69
CA GLN A 347 10.03 1.82 -14.15
C GLN A 347 8.62 2.40 -14.08
N ALA A 348 7.89 2.29 -15.18
CA ALA A 348 6.47 2.63 -15.27
C ALA A 348 5.68 1.47 -15.89
N LEU A 349 4.57 1.13 -15.26
CA LEU A 349 3.53 0.26 -15.81
C LEU A 349 2.48 1.16 -16.45
N VAL A 350 2.20 0.91 -17.73
CA VAL A 350 1.23 1.67 -18.51
C VAL A 350 0.14 0.71 -18.96
N HIS A 351 -1.10 1.06 -18.63
CA HIS A 351 -2.29 0.31 -18.96
C HIS A 351 -3.11 1.12 -19.96
N LEU A 352 -3.20 0.62 -21.19
CA LEU A 352 -4.04 1.19 -22.23
C LEU A 352 -5.35 0.39 -22.29
N PHE A 353 -6.46 1.09 -22.08
CA PHE A 353 -7.79 0.49 -22.13
C PHE A 353 -8.49 0.96 -23.40
N ASP A 354 -8.83 0.03 -24.28
CA ASP A 354 -9.74 0.27 -25.39
C ASP A 354 -11.17 0.04 -24.86
N ALA A 355 -11.81 1.11 -24.38
CA ALA A 355 -13.21 1.00 -23.98
C ALA A 355 -14.05 0.95 -25.27
N ALA A 356 -14.64 -0.21 -25.58
CA ALA A 356 -15.61 -0.28 -26.66
C ALA A 356 -16.71 0.74 -26.36
N GLY A 357 -17.11 1.55 -27.36
CA GLY A 357 -18.04 2.67 -27.16
C GLY A 357 -19.42 2.25 -26.63
N GLU A 358 -19.67 0.95 -26.59
CA GLU A 358 -20.88 0.26 -26.15
C GLU A 358 -20.92 0.08 -24.63
N PHE A 359 -19.78 -0.05 -23.94
CA PHE A 359 -19.72 -0.20 -22.47
C PHE A 359 -20.21 1.01 -21.70
N TYR A 360 -20.26 2.16 -22.37
CA TYR A 360 -20.89 3.30 -21.76
C TYR A 360 -22.40 3.09 -21.71
N LEU A 361 -23.03 2.50 -22.74
CA LEU A 361 -24.49 2.49 -22.95
C LEU A 361 -25.29 1.70 -21.90
N ASP A 362 -24.77 0.59 -21.38
CA ASP A 362 -25.50 -0.27 -20.43
C ASP A 362 -25.33 0.15 -18.96
N ARG A 363 -26.44 0.14 -18.21
CA ARG A 363 -26.59 0.72 -16.86
C ARG A 363 -26.17 -0.21 -15.70
N ASP A 364 -26.02 -1.51 -15.94
CA ASP A 364 -26.00 -2.52 -14.86
C ASP A 364 -24.58 -2.96 -14.42
N ASP A 365 -23.51 -2.62 -15.15
CA ASP A 365 -22.16 -3.08 -14.83
C ASP A 365 -21.36 -2.13 -13.91
N ASN A 366 -21.85 -1.99 -12.67
CA ASN A 366 -21.22 -1.19 -11.61
C ASN A 366 -19.80 -1.65 -11.20
N SER A 367 -19.40 -2.88 -11.52
CA SER A 367 -18.07 -3.40 -11.14
C SER A 367 -16.98 -3.03 -12.14
N GLU A 368 -17.37 -2.58 -13.33
CA GLU A 368 -16.51 -2.57 -14.50
C GLU A 368 -15.78 -1.25 -14.71
N LEU A 369 -16.19 -0.14 -14.09
CA LEU A 369 -15.62 1.20 -14.33
C LEU A 369 -14.64 1.69 -13.25
N GLU A 370 -14.33 0.89 -12.22
CA GLU A 370 -13.38 1.27 -11.15
C GLU A 370 -11.97 1.59 -11.70
N PHE A 371 -11.63 1.07 -12.90
CA PHE A 371 -10.38 1.45 -13.59
C PHE A 371 -10.37 2.90 -14.06
N LEU A 372 -11.54 3.49 -14.34
CA LEU A 372 -11.68 4.90 -14.69
C LEU A 372 -11.45 5.78 -13.46
N ASP A 373 -11.86 5.40 -12.25
CA ASP A 373 -11.70 6.23 -11.04
C ASP A 373 -10.25 6.58 -10.69
N HIS A 374 -9.30 5.80 -11.20
CA HIS A 374 -7.88 6.00 -10.92
C HIS A 374 -7.05 6.38 -12.17
N ALA A 375 -7.69 6.72 -13.29
CA ALA A 375 -7.01 7.20 -14.49
C ALA A 375 -6.46 8.62 -14.31
N GLY A 376 -5.16 8.81 -14.58
CA GLY A 376 -4.49 10.12 -14.50
C GLY A 376 -4.84 11.08 -15.65
N GLY A 377 -5.37 10.53 -16.74
CA GLY A 377 -5.94 11.27 -17.85
C GLY A 377 -6.59 10.32 -18.86
N LEU A 378 -7.40 10.88 -19.75
CA LEU A 378 -8.20 10.10 -20.70
C LEU A 378 -7.96 10.57 -22.13
N VAL A 379 -8.25 9.71 -23.11
CA VAL A 379 -8.19 10.05 -24.54
C VAL A 379 -9.60 9.95 -25.12
N PHE A 380 -10.09 11.04 -25.70
CA PHE A 380 -11.31 11.09 -26.48
C PHE A 380 -11.01 11.10 -27.98
N VAL A 381 -11.60 10.17 -28.71
CA VAL A 381 -11.39 10.02 -30.16
C VAL A 381 -12.51 10.70 -30.93
N VAL A 382 -12.13 11.61 -31.83
CA VAL A 382 -13.03 12.31 -32.75
C VAL A 382 -12.76 11.81 -34.16
N ASP A 383 -13.77 11.19 -34.77
CA ASP A 383 -13.76 10.88 -36.19
C ASP A 383 -14.26 12.09 -36.98
N PRO A 384 -13.42 12.76 -37.78
CA PRO A 384 -13.84 13.93 -38.55
C PRO A 384 -14.94 13.60 -39.55
N PHE A 385 -15.02 12.37 -40.08
CA PHE A 385 -16.01 11.96 -41.07
C PHE A 385 -17.43 11.76 -40.50
N ALA A 386 -17.57 11.72 -39.16
CA ALA A 386 -18.87 11.68 -38.51
C ALA A 386 -19.55 13.07 -38.44
N ILE A 387 -18.76 14.13 -38.58
CA ILE A 387 -19.23 15.52 -38.46
C ILE A 387 -20.05 15.88 -39.71
N GLY A 388 -21.22 16.50 -39.52
CA GLY A 388 -22.09 16.94 -40.63
C GLY A 388 -21.37 17.87 -41.59
N TRP A 389 -20.74 18.93 -41.06
CA TRP A 389 -19.98 19.89 -41.85
C TRP A 389 -18.90 19.25 -42.73
N VAL A 390 -18.14 18.28 -42.21
CA VAL A 390 -17.10 17.58 -42.98
C VAL A 390 -17.70 16.77 -44.13
N ARG A 391 -18.84 16.11 -43.90
CA ARG A 391 -19.54 15.34 -44.95
C ARG A 391 -20.06 16.26 -46.05
N ASP A 392 -20.58 17.43 -45.67
CA ASP A 392 -21.05 18.44 -46.62
C ASP A 392 -19.89 18.98 -47.49
N GLN A 393 -18.71 19.19 -46.89
CA GLN A 393 -17.49 19.63 -47.61
C GLN A 393 -16.90 18.56 -48.52
N LEU A 394 -17.09 17.27 -48.22
CA LEU A 394 -16.55 16.18 -49.04
C LEU A 394 -17.34 16.02 -50.35
N GLY A 395 -18.66 16.15 -50.33
CA GLY A 395 -19.51 16.18 -51.52
C GLY A 395 -19.31 15.03 -52.53
N GLY A 396 -20.08 15.03 -53.63
CA GLY A 396 -20.12 13.91 -54.59
C GLY A 396 -18.80 13.55 -55.30
N ALA A 397 -17.75 14.37 -55.20
CA ALA A 397 -16.45 14.13 -55.87
C ALA A 397 -15.47 13.27 -55.04
N LEU A 398 -15.74 13.07 -53.74
CA LEU A 398 -14.87 12.34 -52.80
C LEU A 398 -15.61 11.21 -52.07
N GLU A 399 -16.71 10.71 -52.64
CA GLU A 399 -17.50 9.59 -52.08
C GLU A 399 -16.65 8.32 -51.85
N SER A 400 -15.65 8.07 -52.71
CA SER A 400 -14.71 6.96 -52.52
C SER A 400 -13.89 7.08 -51.24
N ARG A 401 -13.51 8.30 -50.84
CA ARG A 401 -12.79 8.54 -49.57
C ARG A 401 -13.72 8.40 -48.37
N LEU A 402 -14.99 8.77 -48.49
CA LEU A 402 -15.97 8.56 -47.42
C LEU A 402 -16.25 7.06 -47.22
N ALA A 403 -16.29 6.28 -48.31
CA ALA A 403 -16.41 4.83 -48.25
C ALA A 403 -15.17 4.18 -47.60
N GLU A 404 -13.97 4.63 -47.98
CA GLU A 404 -12.70 4.16 -47.38
C GLU A 404 -12.58 4.55 -45.89
N ALA A 405 -13.11 5.72 -45.51
CA ALA A 405 -13.03 6.24 -44.15
C ALA A 405 -13.85 5.44 -43.14
N HIS A 406 -14.87 4.67 -43.54
CA HIS A 406 -15.82 3.98 -42.65
C HIS A 406 -16.24 4.86 -41.45
N PRO A 407 -17.10 5.89 -41.66
CA PRO A 407 -17.41 6.89 -40.65
C PRO A 407 -17.97 6.28 -39.35
N ALA A 408 -17.65 6.91 -38.23
CA ALA A 408 -18.16 6.50 -36.94
C ALA A 408 -19.69 6.63 -36.83
N ASN A 409 -20.28 5.74 -36.03
CA ASN A 409 -21.71 5.79 -35.74
C ASN A 409 -21.97 6.74 -34.56
N GLY A 410 -22.70 7.82 -34.82
CA GLY A 410 -23.13 8.80 -33.82
C GLY A 410 -22.33 10.10 -33.83
N ASP A 411 -22.99 11.18 -33.43
CA ASP A 411 -22.39 12.51 -33.35
C ASP A 411 -21.33 12.59 -32.22
N PRO A 412 -20.08 13.00 -32.51
CA PRO A 412 -19.03 13.12 -31.50
C PRO A 412 -19.42 13.96 -30.28
N GLU A 413 -20.17 15.05 -30.46
CA GLU A 413 -20.60 15.90 -29.35
C GLU A 413 -21.56 15.19 -28.41
N GLN A 414 -22.59 14.53 -28.97
CA GLN A 414 -23.52 13.74 -28.18
C GLN A 414 -22.81 12.62 -27.40
N VAL A 415 -21.88 11.90 -28.04
CA VAL A 415 -21.13 10.81 -27.40
C VAL A 415 -20.23 11.35 -26.28
N TYR A 416 -19.61 12.51 -26.48
CA TYR A 416 -18.84 13.18 -25.43
C TYR A 416 -19.72 13.50 -24.22
N HIS A 417 -20.86 14.17 -24.41
CA HIS A 417 -21.73 14.57 -23.29
C HIS A 417 -22.28 13.39 -22.50
N VAL A 418 -22.68 12.31 -23.18
CA VAL A 418 -23.13 11.07 -22.54
C VAL A 418 -22.00 10.46 -21.71
N THR A 419 -20.79 10.42 -22.25
CA THR A 419 -19.63 9.84 -21.55
C THR A 419 -19.20 10.70 -20.36
N ALA A 420 -19.09 12.02 -20.54
CA ALA A 420 -18.72 12.97 -19.49
C ALA A 420 -19.73 13.00 -18.34
N ARG A 421 -21.03 12.86 -18.63
CA ARG A 421 -22.07 12.70 -17.61
C ARG A 421 -21.87 11.40 -16.83
N ARG A 422 -21.65 10.28 -17.51
CA ARG A 422 -21.41 8.98 -16.86
C ARG A 422 -20.18 9.00 -15.96
N LEU A 423 -19.07 9.55 -16.43
CA LEU A 423 -17.87 9.70 -15.59
C LEU A 423 -18.21 10.42 -14.28
N ARG A 424 -18.98 11.51 -14.33
CA ARG A 424 -19.43 12.23 -13.12
C ARG A 424 -20.39 11.42 -12.25
N ASP A 425 -21.34 10.72 -12.85
CA ASP A 425 -22.31 9.87 -12.13
C ASP A 425 -21.59 8.74 -11.35
N TYR A 426 -20.47 8.23 -11.87
CA TYR A 426 -19.61 7.25 -11.19
C TYR A 426 -18.61 7.87 -10.20
N GLY A 427 -18.63 9.19 -9.99
CA GLY A 427 -17.76 9.85 -9.01
C GLY A 427 -16.33 10.10 -9.49
N VAL A 428 -16.07 9.98 -10.80
CA VAL A 428 -14.78 10.34 -11.41
C VAL A 428 -14.57 11.85 -11.29
N GLU A 429 -13.55 12.28 -10.54
CA GLU A 429 -13.16 13.70 -10.43
C GLU A 429 -12.49 14.22 -11.72
N THR A 430 -13.26 14.42 -12.79
CA THR A 430 -12.76 14.88 -14.11
C THR A 430 -11.98 16.21 -14.03
N GLN A 431 -12.38 17.11 -13.13
CA GLN A 431 -11.73 18.40 -12.88
C GLN A 431 -10.30 18.31 -12.32
N ARG A 432 -9.82 17.11 -11.93
CA ARG A 432 -8.43 16.89 -11.52
C ARG A 432 -7.61 16.16 -12.58
N ARG A 433 -8.19 15.92 -13.76
CA ARG A 433 -7.65 15.03 -14.79
C ARG A 433 -7.42 15.74 -16.09
N ALA A 434 -6.54 15.15 -16.89
CA ALA A 434 -6.22 15.61 -18.22
C ALA A 434 -7.07 14.88 -19.28
N LEU A 435 -7.47 15.58 -20.33
CA LEU A 435 -8.16 15.02 -21.48
C LEU A 435 -7.36 15.28 -22.76
N ALA A 436 -7.06 14.23 -23.51
CA ALA A 436 -6.50 14.33 -24.86
C ALA A 436 -7.61 14.14 -25.88
N ILE A 437 -7.89 15.15 -26.69
CA ILE A 437 -8.82 15.03 -27.82
C ILE A 437 -7.99 14.70 -29.05
N ALA A 438 -8.19 13.51 -29.60
CA ALA A 438 -7.47 13.00 -30.76
C ALA A 438 -8.39 12.95 -31.99
N VAL A 439 -8.16 13.84 -32.95
CA VAL A 439 -8.79 13.78 -34.27
C VAL A 439 -8.05 12.75 -35.12
N VAL A 440 -8.72 11.64 -35.43
CA VAL A 440 -8.12 10.49 -36.13
C VAL A 440 -8.41 10.50 -37.63
N LYS A 441 -7.88 9.51 -38.36
CA LYS A 441 -8.04 9.36 -39.83
C LYS A 441 -7.52 10.58 -40.61
N ALA A 442 -6.56 11.31 -40.04
CA ALA A 442 -6.04 12.53 -40.63
C ALA A 442 -5.36 12.32 -41.98
N ASP A 443 -4.87 11.10 -42.26
CA ASP A 443 -4.31 10.71 -43.55
C ASP A 443 -5.25 11.00 -44.72
N LEU A 444 -6.55 10.77 -44.53
CA LEU A 444 -7.57 11.01 -45.56
C LEU A 444 -7.90 12.50 -45.78
N LEU A 445 -7.41 13.37 -44.89
CA LEU A 445 -7.66 14.82 -44.90
C LEU A 445 -6.45 15.65 -45.34
N THR A 446 -5.24 15.06 -45.40
CA THR A 446 -3.98 15.79 -45.61
C THR A 446 -3.91 16.64 -46.88
N ASP A 447 -4.62 16.25 -47.95
CA ASP A 447 -4.61 16.95 -49.24
C ASP A 447 -5.77 17.95 -49.43
N LEU A 448 -6.61 18.15 -48.40
CA LEU A 448 -7.83 18.96 -48.51
C LEU A 448 -7.59 20.39 -47.98
N PRO A 449 -7.86 21.44 -48.77
CA PRO A 449 -7.58 22.83 -48.37
C PRO A 449 -8.27 23.26 -47.06
N TRP A 450 -9.50 22.81 -46.82
CA TRP A 450 -10.26 23.12 -45.61
C TRP A 450 -9.81 22.33 -44.36
N ALA A 451 -8.92 21.35 -44.54
CA ALA A 451 -8.30 20.58 -43.45
C ALA A 451 -6.82 20.98 -43.23
N ALA A 452 -6.31 21.99 -43.94
CA ALA A 452 -4.93 22.43 -43.83
C ALA A 452 -4.60 22.89 -42.40
N ASP A 453 -5.47 23.68 -41.78
CA ASP A 453 -5.30 24.19 -40.41
C ASP A 453 -5.29 23.06 -39.37
N LEU A 454 -6.12 22.04 -39.57
CA LEU A 454 -6.12 20.82 -38.75
C LEU A 454 -4.73 20.15 -38.82
N CYS A 455 -4.23 19.91 -40.04
CA CYS A 455 -2.93 19.25 -40.26
C CYS A 455 -1.74 20.10 -39.81
N ALA A 456 -1.89 21.44 -39.77
CA ALA A 456 -0.91 22.38 -39.25
C ALA A 456 -0.86 22.40 -37.71
N GLY A 457 -1.87 21.86 -37.03
CA GLY A 457 -1.94 21.75 -35.57
C GLY A 457 -2.94 22.70 -34.90
N ALA A 458 -3.69 23.51 -35.66
CA ALA A 458 -4.74 24.41 -35.18
C ALA A 458 -6.06 23.65 -34.91
N VAL A 459 -5.97 22.51 -34.23
CA VAL A 459 -7.08 21.54 -34.05
C VAL A 459 -8.28 22.16 -33.34
N ARG A 460 -8.02 22.96 -32.30
CA ARG A 460 -9.08 23.62 -31.52
C ARG A 460 -9.90 24.57 -32.40
N GLY A 461 -9.23 25.41 -33.19
CA GLY A 461 -9.89 26.33 -34.12
C GLY A 461 -10.68 25.58 -35.17
N TRP A 462 -10.07 24.54 -35.76
CA TRP A 462 -10.73 23.71 -36.76
C TRP A 462 -11.98 23.00 -36.21
N LEU A 463 -11.94 22.47 -34.98
CA LEU A 463 -13.12 21.84 -34.35
C LEU A 463 -14.27 22.84 -34.17
N ASN A 464 -13.98 24.09 -33.80
CA ASN A 464 -14.99 25.13 -33.71
C ASN A 464 -15.59 25.44 -35.09
N THR A 465 -14.77 25.57 -36.13
CA THR A 465 -15.23 25.79 -37.52
C THR A 465 -16.05 24.62 -38.03
N ALA A 466 -15.72 23.40 -37.64
CA ALA A 466 -16.44 22.18 -37.99
C ALA A 466 -17.77 22.00 -37.23
N GLY A 467 -18.13 22.92 -36.34
CA GLY A 467 -19.39 22.90 -35.59
C GLY A 467 -19.37 22.06 -34.30
N LEU A 468 -18.19 21.84 -33.71
CA LEU A 468 -18.00 21.15 -32.43
C LEU A 468 -17.55 22.10 -31.31
N ASP A 469 -17.95 23.36 -31.36
CA ASP A 469 -17.60 24.40 -30.39
C ASP A 469 -18.14 24.10 -28.98
N ASN A 470 -19.35 23.56 -28.89
CA ASN A 470 -19.94 23.11 -27.62
C ASN A 470 -19.13 21.96 -26.99
N LEU A 471 -18.63 21.03 -27.80
CA LEU A 471 -17.75 19.95 -27.34
C LEU A 471 -16.46 20.51 -26.77
N VAL A 472 -15.79 21.42 -27.49
CA VAL A 472 -14.57 22.10 -27.07
C VAL A 472 -14.77 22.83 -25.74
N LEU A 473 -15.84 23.63 -25.63
CA LEU A 473 -16.17 24.38 -24.43
C LEU A 473 -16.50 23.46 -23.24
N ALA A 474 -17.26 22.39 -23.48
CA ALA A 474 -17.61 21.43 -22.44
C ALA A 474 -16.38 20.65 -21.96
N ALA A 475 -15.49 20.23 -22.87
CA ALA A 475 -14.23 19.59 -22.54
C ALA A 475 -13.34 20.48 -21.66
N GLU A 476 -13.15 21.73 -22.06
CA GLU A 476 -12.33 22.71 -21.32
C GLU A 476 -12.92 23.08 -19.96
N ARG A 477 -14.25 22.96 -19.79
CA ARG A 477 -14.93 23.14 -18.50
C ARG A 477 -14.87 21.91 -17.61
N ASP A 478 -15.02 20.71 -18.18
CA ASP A 478 -15.21 19.48 -17.42
C ASP A 478 -13.87 18.87 -16.93
N PHE A 479 -12.74 19.22 -17.57
CA PHE A 479 -11.40 18.70 -17.29
C PHE A 479 -10.39 19.78 -16.87
N ALA A 480 -9.35 19.38 -16.13
CA ALA A 480 -8.32 20.31 -15.62
C ALA A 480 -7.42 20.88 -16.73
N GLU A 481 -7.11 20.05 -17.73
CA GLU A 481 -6.30 20.42 -18.87
C GLU A 481 -6.75 19.60 -20.07
N VAL A 482 -7.04 20.28 -21.18
CA VAL A 482 -7.39 19.64 -22.45
C VAL A 482 -6.27 19.93 -23.45
N ARG A 483 -5.83 18.90 -24.17
CA ARG A 483 -4.94 19.06 -25.32
C ARG A 483 -5.51 18.37 -26.54
N TYR A 484 -5.30 19.00 -27.68
CA TYR A 484 -5.81 18.56 -28.96
C TYR A 484 -4.67 17.97 -29.79
N PHE A 485 -4.95 16.87 -30.48
CA PHE A 485 -3.98 16.13 -31.28
C PHE A 485 -4.63 15.73 -32.61
N VAL A 486 -3.82 15.72 -33.66
CA VAL A 486 -4.20 15.15 -34.95
C VAL A 486 -3.36 13.90 -35.18
N VAL A 487 -4.04 12.82 -35.53
CA VAL A 487 -3.43 11.50 -35.58
C VAL A 487 -3.77 10.81 -36.90
N SER A 488 -2.75 10.27 -37.54
CA SER A 488 -2.91 9.20 -38.53
C SER A 488 -2.34 7.90 -37.97
N SER A 489 -3.19 6.88 -37.89
CA SER A 489 -2.77 5.54 -37.48
C SER A 489 -2.11 4.74 -38.62
N VAL A 490 -2.05 5.30 -39.83
CA VAL A 490 -1.44 4.66 -41.01
C VAL A 490 -0.11 5.33 -41.33
N THR A 491 -0.14 6.60 -41.74
CA THR A 491 1.05 7.35 -42.19
C THR A 491 1.86 7.88 -41.01
N GLY A 492 1.18 8.18 -39.88
CA GLY A 492 1.78 8.73 -38.66
C GLY A 492 2.62 7.72 -37.86
N THR A 493 2.68 6.45 -38.27
CA THR A 493 3.53 5.43 -37.63
C THR A 493 5.01 5.58 -37.94
N ARG A 494 5.36 6.36 -38.97
CA ARG A 494 6.75 6.64 -39.34
C ARG A 494 7.46 7.45 -38.25
N PRO A 495 8.72 7.14 -37.91
CA PRO A 495 9.48 7.91 -36.92
C PRO A 495 9.54 9.40 -37.27
N GLY A 496 9.26 10.27 -36.30
CA GLY A 496 9.33 11.73 -36.47
C GLY A 496 8.17 12.37 -37.25
N HIS A 497 7.13 11.61 -37.60
CA HIS A 497 5.98 12.17 -38.31
C HIS A 497 5.14 13.10 -37.40
N ARG A 498 4.71 14.25 -37.93
CA ARG A 498 3.93 15.25 -37.16
C ARG A 498 2.59 14.72 -36.64
N LEU A 499 1.92 13.89 -37.42
CA LEU A 499 0.61 13.28 -37.10
C LEU A 499 0.72 11.98 -36.29
N THR A 500 1.69 11.89 -35.38
CA THR A 500 2.03 10.63 -34.69
C THR A 500 0.92 10.16 -33.73
N PRO A 501 0.52 8.88 -33.78
CA PRO A 501 -0.45 8.30 -32.84
C PRO A 501 0.08 8.19 -31.41
N ALA A 502 1.39 8.30 -31.18
CA ALA A 502 1.97 8.34 -29.83
C ALA A 502 1.69 9.66 -29.09
N GLY A 503 1.36 10.75 -29.78
CA GLY A 503 1.26 12.10 -29.20
C GLY A 503 0.37 12.19 -27.95
N PRO A 504 -0.92 11.78 -28.03
CA PRO A 504 -1.84 11.77 -26.89
C PRO A 504 -1.30 10.98 -25.70
N PHE A 505 -0.80 9.78 -25.96
CA PHE A 505 -0.31 8.88 -24.92
C PHE A 505 0.98 9.41 -24.29
N ARG A 506 1.91 9.95 -25.08
CA ARG A 506 3.18 10.51 -24.62
C ARG A 506 2.97 11.68 -23.66
N TRP A 507 2.06 12.58 -23.99
CA TRP A 507 1.68 13.69 -23.12
C TRP A 507 1.11 13.19 -21.78
N LEU A 508 0.20 12.21 -21.82
CA LEU A 508 -0.39 11.63 -20.62
C LEU A 508 0.64 10.86 -19.77
N LEU A 509 1.61 10.18 -20.41
CA LEU A 509 2.72 9.52 -19.73
C LEU A 509 3.61 10.54 -18.99
N GLY A 510 3.92 11.67 -19.63
CA GLY A 510 4.64 12.79 -19.01
C GLY A 510 3.96 13.29 -17.74
N ARG A 511 2.64 13.51 -17.80
CA ARG A 511 1.84 13.89 -16.61
C ARG A 511 1.80 12.77 -15.56
N GLY A 512 1.78 11.52 -15.99
CA GLY A 512 1.83 10.33 -15.15
C GLY A 512 3.16 10.16 -14.40
N GLY A 513 4.18 10.99 -14.68
CA GLY A 513 5.49 10.93 -14.03
C GLY A 513 6.54 10.15 -14.84
N PHE A 514 6.23 9.80 -16.08
CA PHE A 514 7.13 9.09 -16.99
C PHE A 514 7.16 9.78 -18.37
N ALA A 515 7.90 10.88 -18.48
CA ALA A 515 8.07 11.57 -19.76
C ALA A 515 8.94 10.75 -20.72
N LEU A 516 8.47 10.55 -21.95
CA LEU A 516 9.18 9.98 -23.09
C LEU A 516 9.20 11.05 -24.19
N GLY A 517 10.33 11.27 -24.85
CA GLY A 517 10.47 12.33 -25.85
C GLY A 517 10.53 13.73 -25.26
N ARG A 518 11.02 14.70 -26.04
CA ARG A 518 10.71 16.11 -25.80
C ARG A 518 9.27 16.35 -26.25
N ASP A 519 8.43 16.85 -25.34
CA ASP A 519 7.15 17.46 -25.73
C ASP A 519 7.48 18.72 -26.54
N GLU A 520 7.55 18.60 -27.86
CA GLU A 520 7.26 19.75 -28.70
C GLU A 520 5.82 20.15 -28.36
N LYS A 521 5.68 21.25 -27.61
CA LYS A 521 4.38 21.92 -27.49
C LYS A 521 3.89 22.12 -28.93
N PRO A 522 2.73 21.57 -29.34
CA PRO A 522 2.07 22.14 -30.49
C PRO A 522 1.87 23.61 -30.14
N THR A 523 2.37 24.49 -31.00
CA THR A 523 2.34 25.93 -30.86
C THR A 523 0.94 26.35 -30.44
N THR A 524 0.78 26.66 -29.14
CA THR A 524 -0.25 27.56 -28.67
C THR A 524 -0.01 28.87 -29.40
N GLU A 525 -0.75 29.08 -30.49
CA GLU A 525 -0.84 30.39 -31.11
C GLU A 525 -1.35 31.39 -30.08
N ALA A 526 -0.68 32.53 -30.07
CA ALA A 526 -0.99 33.68 -29.26
C ALA A 526 -2.30 34.31 -29.73
N VAL A 527 -3.15 34.64 -28.75
CA VAL A 527 -4.22 35.66 -28.72
C VAL A 527 -5.15 35.75 -29.93
#